data_AF-A0AAP0IHA1-F1
#
_entry.id   AF-A0AAP0IHA1-F1
#
_cell.length_a   1.000
_cell.length_b   1.000
_cell.length_c   1.000
_cell.angle_alpha   90.00
_cell.angle_beta   90.00
_cell.angle_gamma   90.00
#
_symmetry.space_group_name_H-M   'P 1'
#
loop_
_entity.id
_entity.type
_entity.pdbx_description
1 polymer ?
#
loop_
_entity_poly.entity_id
_entity_poly.type
_entity_poly.pdbx_seq_one_letter_code
_entity_poly.pdbx_strand_id
1 'polypeptide(L)'
;MSSDGLALVSPFKLAAFMSLLSDLVNLNLSETTEKIIAEYIWIGGSGMDIRSKARTLNGPVSDPHKLPKWNYDGSSTGQAPGEDSEVILYPQAIFKDPFRRGNNILVMCDAYTPAGDPIPTNKRHNAAKVFSHPDVAAEETWYGIEQEYTLLQPNVKWPIGWPLGGFLDHRYSSKTLPFSREMYDLSGPYYCGTGADKAFGRDIVDAHYKSCLYAGINISGINGEVMPGQWEFQVGPAVGISAGDELWVARYILERITEIAGVVLSFDPKPIQGDWNGAGAHTNYSTKSMRNEGGYEVIKKAIEKLGLRHKEHIAAYGEGNERRLTGRHETADINTFLWVKASSPLSSF
;
A
#
# COMPACT_ATOMS: atom_id res chain seq x y z
N MET A 1 -27.96 -4.22 -47.65
CA MET A 1 -27.75 -3.52 -46.37
C MET A 1 -26.31 -3.76 -45.99
N SER A 2 -25.51 -2.70 -46.01
CA SER A 2 -24.07 -2.72 -45.76
C SER A 2 -23.78 -3.11 -44.31
N SER A 3 -22.91 -4.11 -44.15
CA SER A 3 -22.24 -4.41 -42.89
C SER A 3 -20.97 -3.56 -42.81
N ASP A 4 -21.13 -2.29 -42.50
CA ASP A 4 -20.01 -1.41 -42.18
C ASP A 4 -19.66 -1.54 -40.68
N GLY A 5 -18.37 -1.70 -40.40
CA GLY A 5 -17.77 -1.13 -39.20
C GLY A 5 -17.45 -2.09 -38.04
N LEU A 6 -16.39 -2.89 -38.19
CA LEU A 6 -15.41 -3.05 -37.11
C LEU A 6 -14.06 -3.41 -37.73
N ALA A 7 -13.35 -2.40 -38.26
CA ALA A 7 -11.99 -2.58 -38.70
C ALA A 7 -11.10 -2.81 -37.47
N LEU A 8 -10.72 -4.08 -37.23
CA LEU A 8 -9.67 -4.44 -36.29
C LEU A 8 -8.39 -3.67 -36.66
N VAL A 9 -8.03 -2.69 -35.83
CA VAL A 9 -6.78 -1.93 -35.98
C VAL A 9 -5.63 -2.94 -35.82
N SER A 10 -4.77 -3.06 -36.85
CA SER A 10 -3.63 -3.98 -36.81
C SER A 10 -2.73 -3.72 -35.59
N PRO A 11 -2.13 -4.74 -34.96
CA PRO A 11 -1.28 -4.57 -33.77
C PRO A 11 -0.16 -3.55 -33.94
N PHE A 12 0.42 -3.43 -35.14
CA PHE A 12 1.43 -2.43 -35.47
C PHE A 12 0.92 -0.99 -35.43
N LYS A 13 -0.32 -0.75 -35.87
CA LYS A 13 -0.97 0.57 -35.78
C LYS A 13 -1.32 0.92 -34.34
N LEU A 14 -1.72 -0.06 -33.54
CA LEU A 14 -1.98 0.13 -32.11
C LEU A 14 -0.69 0.47 -31.35
N ALA A 15 0.40 -0.26 -31.59
CA ALA A 15 1.71 0.02 -31.00
C ALA A 15 2.25 1.41 -31.40
N ALA A 16 2.14 1.79 -32.68
CA ALA A 16 2.57 3.11 -33.15
C ALA A 16 1.73 4.25 -32.55
N PHE A 17 0.40 4.06 -32.42
CA PHE A 17 -0.47 5.03 -31.76
C PHE A 17 -0.16 5.17 -30.27
N MET A 18 0.08 4.04 -29.58
CA MET A 18 0.49 4.05 -28.17
C MET A 18 1.86 4.71 -27.94
N SER A 19 2.78 4.59 -28.89
CA SER A 19 4.06 5.31 -28.87
C SER A 19 3.86 6.83 -28.85
N LEU A 20 3.02 7.37 -29.74
CA LEU A 20 2.76 8.82 -29.81
C LEU A 20 2.11 9.36 -28.53
N LEU A 21 1.22 8.59 -27.91
CA LEU A 21 0.60 8.99 -26.65
C LEU A 21 1.63 8.98 -25.50
N SER A 22 2.52 7.99 -25.47
CA SER A 22 3.60 7.91 -24.48
C SER A 22 4.54 9.10 -24.60
N ASP A 23 4.88 9.54 -25.82
CA ASP A 23 5.72 10.72 -26.06
C ASP A 23 5.10 11.98 -25.44
N LEU A 24 3.78 12.17 -25.57
CA LEU A 24 3.05 13.29 -24.98
C LEU A 24 3.01 13.23 -23.46
N VAL A 25 2.76 12.05 -22.89
CA VAL A 25 2.76 11.84 -21.43
C VAL A 25 4.14 12.13 -20.83
N ASN A 26 5.21 11.88 -21.58
CA ASN A 26 6.59 11.96 -21.14
C ASN A 26 7.30 13.26 -21.53
N LEU A 27 6.57 14.29 -21.98
CA LEU A 27 7.16 15.59 -22.29
C LEU A 27 7.92 16.17 -21.09
N ASN A 28 9.17 16.57 -21.33
CA ASN A 28 9.98 17.22 -20.32
C ASN A 28 9.60 18.70 -20.19
N LEU A 29 8.71 19.01 -19.24
CA LEU A 29 8.22 20.38 -19.04
C LEU A 29 9.33 21.38 -18.68
N SER A 30 10.44 20.93 -18.08
CA SER A 30 11.56 21.80 -17.69
C SER A 30 12.28 22.47 -18.85
N GLU A 31 12.10 21.96 -20.08
CA GLU A 31 12.65 22.59 -21.29
C GLU A 31 11.82 23.79 -21.77
N THR A 32 10.60 23.96 -21.23
CA THR A 32 9.62 24.93 -21.75
C THR A 32 9.10 25.90 -20.70
N THR A 33 9.06 25.51 -19.43
CA THR A 33 8.52 26.35 -18.36
C THR A 33 9.05 25.93 -16.98
N GLU A 34 9.07 26.88 -16.05
CA GLU A 34 9.34 26.61 -14.62
C GLU A 34 8.13 26.06 -13.86
N LYS A 35 6.95 26.07 -14.49
CA LYS A 35 5.71 25.56 -13.86
C LYS A 35 5.85 24.07 -13.55
N ILE A 36 5.26 23.67 -12.43
CA ILE A 36 5.19 22.26 -12.02
C ILE A 36 3.75 21.81 -11.86
N ILE A 37 3.55 20.50 -11.86
CA ILE A 37 2.28 19.84 -11.54
C ILE A 37 2.41 19.26 -10.13
N ALA A 38 1.44 19.57 -9.28
CA ALA A 38 1.30 19.00 -7.94
C ALA A 38 0.04 18.15 -7.87
N GLU A 39 0.20 16.85 -7.63
CA GLU A 39 -0.88 15.88 -7.43
C GLU A 39 -1.23 15.81 -5.94
N TYR A 40 -2.39 16.35 -5.56
CA TYR A 40 -2.87 16.32 -4.18
C TYR A 40 -3.58 15.00 -3.93
N ILE A 41 -3.12 14.23 -2.96
CA ILE A 41 -3.60 12.88 -2.62
C ILE A 41 -4.26 12.94 -1.24
N TRP A 42 -5.42 12.31 -1.09
CA TRP A 42 -6.12 12.19 0.19
C TRP A 42 -6.88 10.87 0.32
N ILE A 43 -7.28 10.55 1.55
CA ILE A 43 -8.07 9.36 1.88
C ILE A 43 -9.57 9.73 1.81
N GLY A 44 -10.34 8.95 1.05
CA GLY A 44 -11.76 9.13 0.85
C GLY A 44 -12.64 8.66 2.02
N GLY A 45 -13.95 8.65 1.80
CA GLY A 45 -14.95 8.41 2.85
C GLY A 45 -14.99 6.98 3.38
N SER A 46 -14.50 5.99 2.62
CA SER A 46 -14.40 4.61 3.12
C SER A 46 -13.26 4.44 4.14
N GLY A 47 -12.32 5.39 4.19
CA GLY A 47 -11.09 5.27 4.97
C GLY A 47 -10.01 4.39 4.33
N MET A 48 -10.32 3.72 3.20
CA MET A 48 -9.38 2.90 2.43
C MET A 48 -9.20 3.36 0.98
N ASP A 49 -10.21 3.99 0.40
CA ASP A 49 -10.13 4.53 -0.95
C ASP A 49 -9.20 5.75 -1.03
N ILE A 50 -8.28 5.75 -1.98
CA ILE A 50 -7.34 6.84 -2.22
C ILE A 50 -7.87 7.69 -3.38
N ARG A 51 -7.86 9.01 -3.21
CA ARG A 51 -8.29 9.97 -4.22
C ARG A 51 -7.16 10.94 -4.51
N SER A 52 -7.11 11.45 -5.74
CA SER A 52 -6.17 12.52 -6.07
C SER A 52 -6.71 13.47 -7.14
N LYS A 53 -6.11 14.66 -7.20
CA LYS A 53 -6.25 15.57 -8.35
C LYS A 53 -5.03 16.50 -8.46
N ALA A 54 -4.77 16.97 -9.68
CA ALA A 54 -3.59 17.77 -9.98
C ALA A 54 -3.89 19.26 -10.19
N ARG A 55 -2.98 20.13 -9.73
CA ARG A 55 -2.94 21.56 -10.10
C ARG A 55 -1.57 21.97 -10.63
N THR A 56 -1.55 23.04 -11.42
CA THR A 56 -0.33 23.72 -11.82
C THR A 56 0.10 24.73 -10.75
N LEU A 57 1.40 24.74 -10.42
CA LEU A 57 2.05 25.75 -9.59
C LEU A 57 3.08 26.52 -10.42
N ASN A 58 3.40 27.75 -10.01
CA ASN A 58 4.29 28.64 -10.77
C ASN A 58 5.77 28.27 -10.70
N GLY A 59 6.16 27.34 -9.82
CA GLY A 59 7.55 26.93 -9.64
C GLY A 59 7.69 25.76 -8.66
N PRO A 60 8.90 25.18 -8.55
CA PRO A 60 9.19 24.12 -7.59
C PRO A 60 8.92 24.50 -6.14
N VAL A 61 8.38 23.56 -5.35
CA VAL A 61 8.14 23.72 -3.91
C VAL A 61 8.66 22.49 -3.18
N SER A 62 9.46 22.70 -2.13
CA SER A 62 10.04 21.63 -1.31
C SER A 62 9.53 21.60 0.13
N ASP A 63 8.78 22.62 0.56
CA ASP A 63 8.22 22.75 1.90
C ASP A 63 6.70 22.61 1.81
N PRO A 64 6.09 21.58 2.44
CA PRO A 64 4.64 21.37 2.43
C PRO A 64 3.85 22.59 2.90
N HIS A 65 4.36 23.38 3.84
CA HIS A 65 3.65 24.54 4.37
C HIS A 65 3.56 25.72 3.39
N LYS A 66 4.38 25.72 2.33
CA LYS A 66 4.33 26.72 1.25
C LYS A 66 3.37 26.32 0.14
N LEU A 67 2.85 25.09 0.15
CA LEU A 67 1.84 24.66 -0.80
C LEU A 67 0.48 25.28 -0.45
N PRO A 68 -0.29 25.75 -1.45
CA PRO A 68 -1.62 26.27 -1.19
C PRO A 68 -2.52 25.14 -0.67
N LYS A 69 -3.34 25.44 0.33
CA LYS A 69 -4.51 24.62 0.63
C LYS A 69 -5.39 24.51 -0.61
N TRP A 70 -6.14 23.43 -0.69
CA TRP A 70 -7.10 23.24 -1.76
C TRP A 70 -8.38 22.66 -1.19
N ASN A 71 -9.37 22.42 -2.04
CA ASN A 71 -10.66 21.89 -1.64
C ASN A 71 -11.07 20.78 -2.60
N TYR A 72 -12.07 19.99 -2.25
CA TYR A 72 -12.75 19.06 -3.15
C TYR A 72 -14.23 18.93 -2.76
N ASP A 73 -15.00 18.29 -3.63
CA ASP A 73 -16.39 17.94 -3.37
C ASP A 73 -16.44 16.66 -2.53
N GLY A 74 -16.66 16.82 -1.23
CA GLY A 74 -16.80 15.75 -0.25
C GLY A 74 -18.08 14.94 -0.40
N SER A 75 -19.11 15.45 -1.08
CA SER A 75 -20.32 14.65 -1.33
C SER A 75 -20.05 13.51 -2.30
N SER A 76 -19.16 13.73 -3.27
CA SER A 76 -18.68 12.74 -4.24
C SER A 76 -17.70 11.70 -3.64
N THR A 77 -17.33 11.85 -2.37
CA THR A 77 -16.46 10.92 -1.65
C THR A 77 -17.07 10.41 -0.35
N GLY A 78 -18.33 10.76 -0.05
CA GLY A 78 -19.02 10.35 1.18
C GLY A 78 -18.47 11.00 2.45
N GLN A 79 -17.90 12.21 2.34
CA GLN A 79 -17.24 12.95 3.43
C GLN A 79 -17.97 14.24 3.84
N ALA A 80 -18.95 14.68 3.07
CA ALA A 80 -19.76 15.85 3.35
C ALA A 80 -21.17 15.71 2.73
N PRO A 81 -22.22 16.35 3.30
CA PRO A 81 -23.55 16.38 2.69
C PRO A 81 -23.56 17.23 1.41
N GLY A 82 -24.58 17.07 0.56
CA GLY A 82 -24.66 17.81 -0.71
C GLY A 82 -24.84 19.33 -0.58
N GLU A 83 -25.44 19.80 0.50
CA GLU A 83 -25.73 21.22 0.75
C GLU A 83 -24.52 22.01 1.30
N ASP A 84 -23.56 21.32 1.91
CA ASP A 84 -22.27 21.84 2.37
C ASP A 84 -21.18 20.82 2.07
N SER A 85 -20.84 20.72 0.78
CA SER A 85 -20.02 19.63 0.25
C SER A 85 -18.52 19.92 0.27
N GLU A 86 -18.10 21.14 0.62
CA GLU A 86 -16.70 21.52 0.52
C GLU A 86 -15.86 20.89 1.63
N VAL A 87 -14.78 20.21 1.24
CA VAL A 87 -13.77 19.70 2.17
C VAL A 87 -12.40 20.24 1.78
N ILE A 88 -11.63 20.70 2.76
CA ILE A 88 -10.36 21.39 2.58
C ILE A 88 -9.18 20.43 2.77
N LEU A 89 -8.28 20.41 1.78
CA LEU A 89 -7.02 19.68 1.76
C LEU A 89 -5.88 20.52 2.32
N TYR A 90 -5.20 19.98 3.31
CA TYR A 90 -4.04 20.57 3.94
C TYR A 90 -2.82 19.76 3.50
N PRO A 91 -1.84 20.36 2.78
CA PRO A 91 -0.59 19.69 2.41
C PRO A 91 0.24 19.29 3.63
N GLN A 92 0.71 18.05 3.68
CA GLN A 92 1.43 17.50 4.83
C GLN A 92 2.81 16.95 4.47
N ALA A 93 2.94 16.24 3.35
CA ALA A 93 4.22 15.71 2.88
C ALA A 93 4.34 15.85 1.36
N ILE A 94 5.57 16.03 0.88
CA ILE A 94 5.90 16.17 -0.54
C ILE A 94 6.79 15.00 -0.95
N PHE A 95 6.48 14.40 -2.09
CA PHE A 95 7.28 13.37 -2.74
C PHE A 95 7.47 13.72 -4.21
N LYS A 96 8.51 13.19 -4.86
CA LYS A 96 8.66 13.35 -6.31
C LYS A 96 7.62 12.50 -7.03
N ASP A 97 7.03 13.02 -8.11
CA ASP A 97 6.05 12.28 -8.92
C ASP A 97 6.80 11.33 -9.89
N PRO A 98 6.75 9.99 -9.69
CA PRO A 98 7.43 9.04 -10.56
C PRO A 98 6.76 8.90 -11.94
N PHE A 99 5.51 9.32 -12.08
CA PHE A 99 4.74 9.22 -13.31
C PHE A 99 5.03 10.40 -14.23
N ARG A 100 4.95 11.63 -13.70
CA ARG A 100 5.20 12.87 -14.46
C ARG A 100 6.67 13.26 -14.52
N ARG A 101 7.48 12.77 -13.58
CA ARG A 101 8.93 13.01 -13.48
C ARG A 101 9.28 14.51 -13.43
N GLY A 102 10.56 14.86 -13.59
CA GLY A 102 11.04 16.24 -13.51
C GLY A 102 10.79 16.86 -12.13
N ASN A 103 10.37 18.12 -12.11
CA ASN A 103 10.09 18.87 -10.88
C ASN A 103 8.65 18.69 -10.36
N ASN A 104 7.88 17.77 -10.93
CA ASN A 104 6.51 17.48 -10.51
C ASN A 104 6.48 16.70 -9.20
N ILE A 105 5.42 16.90 -8.42
CA ILE A 105 5.34 16.39 -7.04
C ILE A 105 4.02 15.69 -6.75
N LEU A 106 4.09 14.69 -5.87
CA LEU A 106 2.94 14.16 -5.14
C LEU A 106 2.86 14.88 -3.79
N VAL A 107 1.65 15.18 -3.34
CA VAL A 107 1.37 15.92 -2.11
C VAL A 107 0.39 15.09 -1.29
N MET A 108 0.87 14.48 -0.21
CA MET A 108 -0.02 13.82 0.75
C MET A 108 -0.74 14.89 1.57
N CYS A 109 -2.06 14.82 1.61
CA CYS A 109 -2.91 15.74 2.35
C CYS A 109 -3.70 15.05 3.44
N ASP A 110 -4.04 15.81 4.49
CA ASP A 110 -5.17 15.51 5.35
C ASP A 110 -6.33 16.49 5.10
N ALA A 111 -7.50 16.16 5.65
CA ALA A 111 -8.77 16.75 5.25
C ALA A 111 -9.51 17.38 6.43
N TYR A 112 -10.12 18.54 6.18
CA TYR A 112 -10.79 19.37 7.17
C TYR A 112 -12.10 19.94 6.63
N THR A 113 -13.03 20.28 7.52
CA THR A 113 -14.18 21.12 7.19
C THR A 113 -13.71 22.54 6.84
N PRO A 114 -14.55 23.37 6.19
CA PRO A 114 -14.24 24.78 5.95
C PRO A 114 -13.99 25.58 7.26
N ALA A 115 -14.58 25.15 8.38
CA ALA A 115 -14.34 25.72 9.71
C ALA A 115 -12.95 25.37 10.28
N GLY A 116 -12.23 24.42 9.68
CA GLY A 116 -10.90 23.99 10.11
C GLY A 116 -10.90 22.80 11.05
N ASP A 117 -12.02 22.08 11.21
CA ASP A 117 -12.11 20.88 12.03
C ASP A 117 -11.73 19.63 11.22
N PRO A 118 -10.97 18.67 11.79
CA PRO A 118 -10.63 17.44 11.07
C PRO A 118 -11.90 16.61 10.81
N ILE A 119 -12.11 16.19 9.56
CA ILE A 119 -13.27 15.35 9.21
C ILE A 119 -13.14 13.95 9.86
N PRO A 120 -14.24 13.17 10.04
CA PRO A 120 -14.19 11.89 10.76
C PRO A 120 -13.20 10.85 10.22
N THR A 121 -12.93 10.85 8.91
CA THR A 121 -11.96 9.96 8.26
C THR A 121 -10.52 10.46 8.35
N ASN A 122 -10.27 11.70 8.82
CA ASN A 122 -8.93 12.23 9.05
C ASN A 122 -8.33 11.60 10.33
N LYS A 123 -7.74 10.41 10.18
CA LYS A 123 -7.03 9.72 11.27
C LYS A 123 -5.64 10.31 11.53
N ARG A 124 -5.07 10.99 10.53
CA ARG A 124 -3.74 11.61 10.61
C ARG A 124 -3.69 12.68 11.69
N HIS A 125 -4.73 13.50 11.83
CA HIS A 125 -4.76 14.60 12.81
C HIS A 125 -4.50 14.13 14.26
N ASN A 126 -5.16 13.06 14.70
CA ASN A 126 -4.96 12.52 16.04
C ASN A 126 -3.62 11.79 16.18
N ALA A 127 -3.16 11.08 15.14
CA ALA A 127 -1.81 10.49 15.13
C ALA A 127 -0.73 11.58 15.28
N ALA A 128 -0.87 12.71 14.57
CA ALA A 128 0.06 13.83 14.67
C ALA A 128 0.11 14.44 16.07
N LYS A 129 -1.02 14.49 16.80
CA LYS A 129 -1.04 14.90 18.22
C LYS A 129 -0.24 13.94 19.11
N VAL A 130 -0.39 12.63 18.91
CA VAL A 130 0.36 11.62 19.68
C VAL A 130 1.86 11.74 19.41
N PHE A 131 2.26 11.83 18.14
CA PHE A 131 3.69 11.94 17.78
C PHE A 131 4.31 13.28 18.15
N SER A 132 3.51 14.35 18.23
CA SER A 132 3.96 15.65 18.73
C SER A 132 4.06 15.73 20.26
N HIS A 133 3.55 14.73 20.99
CA HIS A 133 3.67 14.73 22.45
C HIS A 133 5.15 14.64 22.86
N PRO A 134 5.67 15.50 23.75
CA PRO A 134 7.10 15.56 24.06
C PRO A 134 7.71 14.20 24.46
N ASP A 135 7.01 13.42 25.29
CA ASP A 135 7.46 12.10 25.72
C ASP A 135 7.57 11.09 24.56
N VAL A 136 6.68 11.18 23.57
CA VAL A 136 6.70 10.29 22.40
C VAL A 136 7.79 10.74 21.42
N ALA A 137 7.91 12.05 21.19
CA ALA A 137 8.94 12.62 20.33
C ALA A 137 10.35 12.30 20.85
N ALA A 138 10.57 12.39 22.17
CA ALA A 138 11.85 12.06 22.80
C ALA A 138 12.25 10.58 22.66
N GLU A 139 11.25 9.69 22.54
CA GLU A 139 11.47 8.26 22.34
C GLU A 139 11.74 7.87 20.87
N GLU A 140 11.72 8.81 19.91
CA GLU A 140 12.08 8.59 18.51
C GLU A 140 11.53 7.26 17.94
N THR A 141 10.20 7.14 17.94
CA THR A 141 9.50 5.91 17.58
C THR A 141 9.71 5.55 16.11
N TRP A 142 10.23 4.35 15.86
CA TRP A 142 10.46 3.80 14.52
C TRP A 142 9.41 2.76 14.19
N TYR A 143 8.95 2.80 12.94
CA TYR A 143 8.00 1.86 12.36
C TYR A 143 8.58 1.26 11.08
N GLY A 144 8.46 -0.06 10.93
CA GLY A 144 8.66 -0.76 9.66
C GLY A 144 7.40 -1.53 9.35
N ILE A 145 6.71 -1.21 8.25
CA ILE A 145 5.41 -1.80 7.92
C ILE A 145 5.55 -2.65 6.66
N GLU A 146 5.16 -3.91 6.78
CA GLU A 146 5.17 -4.96 5.76
C GLU A 146 3.77 -5.00 5.13
N GLN A 147 3.60 -4.38 3.95
CA GLN A 147 2.30 -4.32 3.27
C GLN A 147 2.17 -5.47 2.28
N GLU A 148 1.35 -6.45 2.63
CA GLU A 148 0.94 -7.49 1.70
C GLU A 148 -0.26 -7.04 0.85
N TYR A 149 -0.35 -7.51 -0.38
CA TYR A 149 -1.44 -7.20 -1.29
C TYR A 149 -1.60 -8.30 -2.34
N THR A 150 -2.78 -8.36 -2.96
CA THR A 150 -3.07 -9.32 -4.03
C THR A 150 -3.45 -8.59 -5.32
N LEU A 151 -2.86 -9.05 -6.42
CA LEU A 151 -3.13 -8.56 -7.76
C LEU A 151 -4.22 -9.40 -8.43
N LEU A 152 -5.29 -8.75 -8.89
CA LEU A 152 -6.50 -9.39 -9.40
C LEU A 152 -6.77 -9.01 -10.86
N GLN A 153 -7.31 -9.95 -11.62
CA GLN A 153 -7.84 -9.74 -12.96
C GLN A 153 -9.10 -8.86 -12.88
N PRO A 154 -9.22 -7.79 -13.69
CA PRO A 154 -10.25 -6.77 -13.50
C PRO A 154 -11.68 -7.29 -13.68
N ASN A 155 -11.91 -8.19 -14.63
CA ASN A 155 -13.27 -8.63 -15.00
C ASN A 155 -13.85 -9.68 -14.07
N VAL A 156 -13.00 -10.54 -13.51
CA VAL A 156 -13.42 -11.70 -12.71
C VAL A 156 -13.02 -11.59 -11.24
N LYS A 157 -12.22 -10.58 -10.88
CA LYS A 157 -11.66 -10.37 -9.54
C LYS A 157 -10.95 -11.61 -8.98
N TRP A 158 -10.35 -12.40 -9.88
CA TRP A 158 -9.52 -13.55 -9.54
C TRP A 158 -8.03 -13.19 -9.63
N PRO A 159 -7.12 -13.75 -8.82
CA PRO A 159 -5.72 -13.42 -8.86
C PRO A 159 -5.11 -13.61 -10.23
N ILE A 160 -4.16 -12.76 -10.55
CA ILE A 160 -3.38 -12.91 -11.77
C ILE A 160 -2.60 -14.24 -11.73
N GLY A 161 -2.48 -14.90 -12.88
CA GLY A 161 -1.87 -16.23 -12.98
C GLY A 161 -2.82 -17.40 -12.71
N TRP A 162 -4.01 -17.15 -12.14
CA TRP A 162 -4.98 -18.22 -11.90
C TRP A 162 -5.82 -18.54 -13.15
N PRO A 163 -6.15 -19.81 -13.40
CA PRO A 163 -7.07 -20.19 -14.47
C PRO A 163 -8.48 -19.68 -14.17
N LEU A 164 -9.17 -19.16 -15.19
CA LEU A 164 -10.54 -18.65 -15.05
C LEU A 164 -11.48 -19.75 -14.50
N GLY A 165 -12.11 -19.48 -13.36
CA GLY A 165 -13.05 -20.40 -12.72
C GLY A 165 -12.40 -21.62 -12.05
N GLY A 166 -11.07 -21.64 -11.92
CA GLY A 166 -10.32 -22.73 -11.28
C GLY A 166 -9.30 -22.23 -10.27
N PHE A 167 -8.71 -23.17 -9.56
CA PHE A 167 -7.56 -22.96 -8.68
C PHE A 167 -6.30 -23.44 -9.40
N LEU A 168 -5.14 -22.85 -9.10
CA LEU A 168 -3.87 -23.45 -9.49
C LEU A 168 -3.70 -24.79 -8.76
N ASP A 169 -3.42 -25.87 -9.49
CA ASP A 169 -3.18 -27.18 -8.87
C ASP A 169 -1.82 -27.17 -8.15
N HIS A 170 -1.82 -27.17 -6.82
CA HIS A 170 -0.61 -27.33 -5.99
C HIS A 170 0.21 -28.58 -6.35
N ARG A 171 -0.38 -29.55 -7.08
CA ARG A 171 0.25 -30.84 -7.42
C ARG A 171 1.11 -30.82 -8.68
N TYR A 172 1.19 -29.72 -9.44
CA TYR A 172 2.00 -29.71 -10.67
C TYR A 172 3.52 -29.59 -10.43
N SER A 173 3.97 -29.24 -9.22
CA SER A 173 5.39 -29.16 -8.87
C SER A 173 5.96 -30.39 -8.14
N SER A 174 5.13 -31.35 -7.68
CA SER A 174 5.57 -32.36 -6.70
C SER A 174 5.78 -33.78 -7.24
N LYS A 175 5.59 -34.05 -8.54
CA LYS A 175 5.74 -35.42 -9.06
C LYS A 175 7.18 -35.94 -9.14
N THR A 176 8.21 -35.11 -8.90
CA THR A 176 9.62 -35.50 -9.14
C THR A 176 10.62 -35.13 -8.04
N LEU A 177 10.20 -34.62 -6.87
CA LEU A 177 11.16 -34.24 -5.81
C LEU A 177 11.04 -35.13 -4.57
N PRO A 178 12.13 -35.78 -4.11
CA PRO A 178 12.14 -36.75 -3.02
C PRO A 178 12.21 -36.12 -1.61
N PHE A 179 12.02 -34.81 -1.46
CA PHE A 179 12.10 -34.12 -0.17
C PHE A 179 10.72 -33.84 0.41
N SER A 180 10.49 -34.38 1.61
CA SER A 180 9.38 -34.20 2.56
C SER A 180 8.21 -33.30 2.12
N ARG A 181 7.09 -33.97 1.82
CA ARG A 181 5.78 -33.43 1.46
C ARG A 181 5.23 -32.34 2.39
N GLU A 182 5.58 -32.36 3.69
CA GLU A 182 5.00 -31.45 4.69
C GLU A 182 5.57 -30.03 4.68
N MET A 183 6.83 -29.83 4.27
CA MET A 183 7.46 -28.49 4.31
C MET A 183 7.26 -27.70 3.01
N TYR A 184 7.05 -28.39 1.88
CA TYR A 184 6.71 -27.78 0.60
C TYR A 184 5.24 -27.34 0.51
N ASP A 185 4.36 -27.94 1.30
CA ASP A 185 2.91 -27.67 1.25
C ASP A 185 2.52 -26.36 1.96
N LEU A 186 3.35 -25.81 2.87
CA LEU A 186 3.05 -24.56 3.59
C LEU A 186 3.37 -23.28 2.79
N SER A 187 4.47 -23.26 2.03
CA SER A 187 4.91 -22.06 1.28
C SER A 187 4.72 -22.15 -0.24
N GLY A 188 4.50 -23.36 -0.77
CA GLY A 188 4.36 -23.63 -2.21
C GLY A 188 5.58 -23.20 -3.05
N PRO A 189 5.50 -23.32 -4.39
CA PRO A 189 6.54 -22.82 -5.29
C PRO A 189 6.52 -21.30 -5.49
N TYR A 190 5.62 -20.58 -4.82
CA TYR A 190 5.29 -19.18 -5.10
C TYR A 190 6.07 -18.20 -4.22
N TYR A 191 6.20 -18.49 -2.93
CA TYR A 191 6.96 -17.64 -2.00
C TYR A 191 8.40 -17.48 -2.48
N CYS A 192 8.82 -16.23 -2.69
CA CYS A 192 10.12 -15.87 -3.29
C CYS A 192 10.44 -16.61 -4.61
N GLY A 193 9.42 -17.10 -5.32
CA GLY A 193 9.56 -17.92 -6.52
C GLY A 193 10.07 -17.15 -7.73
N THR A 194 10.74 -17.84 -8.64
CA THR A 194 11.21 -17.29 -9.93
C THR A 194 10.78 -18.19 -11.08
N GLY A 195 10.24 -17.59 -12.15
CA GLY A 195 9.72 -18.30 -13.31
C GLY A 195 8.31 -17.85 -13.68
N ALA A 196 7.97 -17.94 -14.96
CA ALA A 196 6.66 -17.53 -15.50
C ALA A 196 5.48 -18.35 -14.94
N ASP A 197 5.77 -19.53 -14.38
CA ASP A 197 4.84 -20.45 -13.75
C ASP A 197 4.67 -20.21 -12.23
N LYS A 198 5.41 -19.25 -11.66
CA LYS A 198 5.47 -19.02 -10.20
C LYS A 198 5.24 -17.56 -9.81
N ALA A 199 5.88 -16.62 -10.52
CA ALA A 199 5.89 -15.21 -10.16
C ALA A 199 5.04 -14.38 -11.13
N PHE A 200 3.79 -14.11 -10.76
CA PHE A 200 2.83 -13.37 -11.58
C PHE A 200 2.81 -11.89 -11.18
N GLY A 201 3.04 -10.97 -12.12
CA GLY A 201 2.97 -9.52 -11.89
C GLY A 201 4.26 -8.86 -11.37
N ARG A 202 5.42 -9.50 -11.57
CA ARG A 202 6.72 -8.94 -11.13
C ARG A 202 7.06 -7.60 -11.79
N ASP A 203 6.56 -7.35 -12.99
CA ASP A 203 6.68 -6.06 -13.69
C ASP A 203 6.04 -4.90 -12.91
N ILE A 204 4.85 -5.11 -12.35
CA ILE A 204 4.18 -4.15 -11.45
C ILE A 204 5.03 -3.91 -10.20
N VAL A 205 5.53 -4.99 -9.59
CA VAL A 205 6.28 -4.95 -8.33
C VAL A 205 7.61 -4.21 -8.49
N ASP A 206 8.40 -4.55 -9.52
CA ASP A 206 9.70 -3.90 -9.78
C ASP A 206 9.53 -2.44 -10.22
N ALA A 207 8.45 -2.12 -10.96
CA ALA A 207 8.11 -0.74 -11.30
C ALA A 207 7.71 0.06 -10.06
N HIS A 208 6.93 -0.52 -9.15
CA HIS A 208 6.55 0.09 -7.87
C HIS A 208 7.77 0.36 -7.00
N TYR A 209 8.65 -0.63 -6.85
CA TYR A 209 9.84 -0.49 -6.03
C TYR A 209 10.72 0.69 -6.49
N LYS A 210 11.02 0.76 -7.80
CA LYS A 210 11.78 1.89 -8.37
C LYS A 210 11.04 3.22 -8.25
N SER A 211 9.72 3.23 -8.39
CA SER A 211 8.90 4.43 -8.28
C SER A 211 8.89 4.99 -6.86
N CYS A 212 8.82 4.12 -5.84
CA CYS A 212 8.93 4.50 -4.44
C CYS A 212 10.32 5.06 -4.11
N LEU A 213 11.40 4.40 -4.56
CA LEU A 213 12.76 4.92 -4.42
C LEU A 213 12.94 6.29 -5.08
N TYR A 214 12.41 6.47 -6.30
CA TYR A 214 12.44 7.75 -7.00
C TYR A 214 11.66 8.83 -6.25
N ALA A 215 10.49 8.49 -5.71
CA ALA A 215 9.62 9.40 -4.95
C ALA A 215 10.26 9.87 -3.64
N GLY A 216 11.23 9.11 -3.11
CA GLY A 216 11.88 9.36 -1.83
C GLY A 216 11.20 8.65 -0.65
N ILE A 217 10.38 7.64 -0.92
CA ILE A 217 9.79 6.76 0.11
C ILE A 217 10.89 5.83 0.63
N ASN A 218 10.95 5.62 1.94
CA ASN A 218 11.91 4.70 2.56
C ASN A 218 11.45 3.23 2.43
N ILE A 219 11.31 2.77 1.18
CA ILE A 219 11.01 1.38 0.87
C ILE A 219 12.25 0.51 1.09
N SER A 220 12.14 -0.52 1.93
CA SER A 220 13.29 -1.32 2.39
C SER A 220 13.39 -2.68 1.71
N GLY A 221 12.33 -3.17 1.08
CA GLY A 221 12.35 -4.44 0.36
C GLY A 221 11.02 -4.80 -0.29
N ILE A 222 11.05 -5.93 -1.00
CA ILE A 222 9.90 -6.58 -1.65
C ILE A 222 10.11 -8.10 -1.66
N ASN A 223 9.02 -8.87 -1.71
CA ASN A 223 9.06 -10.30 -1.97
C ASN A 223 7.75 -10.78 -2.61
N GLY A 224 7.82 -11.92 -3.30
CA GLY A 224 6.62 -12.66 -3.70
C GLY A 224 6.11 -13.45 -2.51
N GLU A 225 4.80 -13.37 -2.26
CA GLU A 225 4.16 -14.02 -1.11
C GLU A 225 3.72 -15.46 -1.40
N VAL A 226 3.23 -16.14 -0.37
CA VAL A 226 2.82 -17.55 -0.42
C VAL A 226 1.71 -17.80 -1.44
N MET A 227 0.73 -16.89 -1.54
CA MET A 227 -0.36 -17.04 -2.51
C MET A 227 0.05 -16.54 -3.91
N PRO A 228 -0.18 -17.31 -5.00
CA PRO A 228 0.15 -16.87 -6.35
C PRO A 228 -0.62 -15.61 -6.74
N GLY A 229 0.12 -14.56 -7.12
CA GLY A 229 -0.42 -13.22 -7.39
C GLY A 229 -0.44 -12.30 -6.16
N GLN A 230 -0.01 -12.79 -4.99
CA GLN A 230 0.22 -12.01 -3.78
C GLN A 230 1.69 -11.58 -3.69
N TRP A 231 1.90 -10.38 -3.17
CA TRP A 231 3.21 -9.76 -3.03
C TRP A 231 3.26 -8.93 -1.75
N GLU A 232 4.47 -8.58 -1.34
CA GLU A 232 4.73 -7.68 -0.22
C GLU A 232 5.71 -6.58 -0.61
N PHE A 233 5.54 -5.40 -0.02
CA PHE A 233 6.59 -4.39 0.06
C PHE A 233 6.73 -3.88 1.50
N GLN A 234 7.96 -3.55 1.91
CA GLN A 234 8.24 -3.04 3.26
C GLN A 234 8.59 -1.54 3.22
N VAL A 235 7.97 -0.75 4.09
CA VAL A 235 8.31 0.68 4.27
C VAL A 235 8.87 0.88 5.66
N GLY A 236 10.08 1.42 5.74
CA GLY A 236 10.75 1.80 6.98
C GLY A 236 12.18 1.25 7.13
N PRO A 237 12.88 1.62 8.22
CA PRO A 237 12.33 2.30 9.40
C PRO A 237 11.99 3.77 9.13
N ALA A 238 10.77 4.18 9.48
CA ALA A 238 10.25 5.54 9.37
C ALA A 238 9.85 6.07 10.76
N VAL A 239 10.02 7.38 10.99
CA VAL A 239 9.84 7.98 12.33
C VAL A 239 8.44 8.57 12.48
N GLY A 240 7.72 8.12 13.51
CA GLY A 240 6.45 8.71 13.92
C GLY A 240 5.44 8.88 12.77
N ILE A 241 5.03 10.14 12.53
CA ILE A 241 3.99 10.46 11.55
C ILE A 241 4.37 10.13 10.10
N SER A 242 5.68 10.14 9.76
CA SER A 242 6.12 9.89 8.38
C SER A 242 5.85 8.47 7.93
N ALA A 243 5.83 7.50 8.86
CA ALA A 243 5.53 6.11 8.53
C ALA A 243 4.14 5.94 7.89
N GLY A 244 3.14 6.68 8.40
CA GLY A 244 1.81 6.70 7.82
C GLY A 244 1.78 7.42 6.46
N ASP A 245 2.42 8.58 6.37
CA ASP A 245 2.46 9.38 5.14
C ASP A 245 3.13 8.61 3.98
N GLU A 246 4.27 7.98 4.25
CA GLU A 246 5.03 7.19 3.28
C GLU A 246 4.26 5.94 2.84
N LEU A 247 3.63 5.21 3.76
CA LEU A 247 2.84 4.02 3.43
C LEU A 247 1.64 4.36 2.54
N TRP A 248 0.91 5.43 2.83
CA TRP A 248 -0.24 5.83 2.01
C TRP A 248 0.18 6.28 0.60
N VAL A 249 1.30 6.99 0.47
CA VAL A 249 1.81 7.35 -0.86
C VAL A 249 2.38 6.13 -1.60
N ALA A 250 3.00 5.17 -0.89
CA ALA A 250 3.42 3.90 -1.49
C ALA A 250 2.22 3.11 -2.04
N ARG A 251 1.10 3.07 -1.32
CA ARG A 251 -0.16 2.47 -1.78
C ARG A 251 -0.72 3.19 -3.01
N TYR A 252 -0.73 4.53 -2.99
CA TYR A 252 -1.15 5.33 -4.15
C TYR A 252 -0.33 5.03 -5.40
N ILE A 253 1.01 4.97 -5.26
CA ILE A 253 1.90 4.66 -6.38
C ILE A 253 1.63 3.25 -6.90
N LEU A 254 1.42 2.27 -6.01
CA LEU A 254 1.09 0.89 -6.41
C LEU A 254 -0.22 0.84 -7.20
N GLU A 255 -1.28 1.46 -6.68
CA GLU A 255 -2.59 1.46 -7.33
C GLU A 255 -2.54 2.14 -8.71
N ARG A 256 -1.82 3.26 -8.85
CA ARG A 256 -1.58 3.93 -10.14
C ARG A 256 -0.76 3.09 -11.13
N ILE A 257 0.17 2.25 -10.65
CA ILE A 257 0.90 1.31 -11.52
C ILE A 257 -0.02 0.17 -11.96
N THR A 258 -0.85 -0.35 -11.05
CA THR A 258 -1.84 -1.38 -11.42
C THR A 258 -2.87 -0.87 -12.41
N GLU A 259 -3.26 0.41 -12.33
CA GLU A 259 -4.08 1.11 -13.33
C GLU A 259 -3.44 1.07 -14.73
N ILE A 260 -2.14 1.38 -14.83
CA ILE A 260 -1.39 1.32 -16.10
C ILE A 260 -1.33 -0.12 -16.64
N ALA A 261 -1.18 -1.11 -15.75
CA ALA A 261 -1.12 -2.52 -16.12
C ALA A 261 -2.50 -3.14 -16.41
N GLY A 262 -3.61 -2.43 -16.14
CA GLY A 262 -4.96 -2.99 -16.27
C GLY A 262 -5.26 -4.12 -15.26
N VAL A 263 -4.66 -4.04 -14.07
CA VAL A 263 -4.80 -5.01 -12.97
C VAL A 263 -5.50 -4.32 -11.79
N VAL A 264 -6.30 -5.07 -11.04
CA VAL A 264 -6.98 -4.58 -9.84
C VAL A 264 -6.13 -4.91 -8.61
N LEU A 265 -5.91 -3.92 -7.76
CA LEU A 265 -5.23 -4.08 -6.48
C LEU A 265 -6.23 -4.41 -5.36
N SER A 266 -5.89 -5.34 -4.48
CA SER A 266 -6.66 -5.63 -3.27
C SER A 266 -5.77 -5.62 -2.03
N PHE A 267 -6.21 -4.86 -1.02
CA PHE A 267 -5.69 -4.90 0.36
C PHE A 267 -6.66 -5.64 1.31
N ASP A 268 -7.65 -6.39 0.78
CA ASP A 268 -8.55 -7.19 1.62
C ASP A 268 -7.72 -8.22 2.41
N PRO A 269 -7.95 -8.39 3.73
CA PRO A 269 -7.16 -9.31 4.55
C PRO A 269 -7.35 -10.78 4.17
N LYS A 270 -8.41 -11.13 3.43
CA LYS A 270 -8.68 -12.48 2.95
C LYS A 270 -9.36 -12.40 1.57
N PRO A 271 -8.59 -12.09 0.52
CA PRO A 271 -9.17 -11.83 -0.81
C PRO A 271 -9.83 -13.09 -1.37
N ILE A 272 -9.24 -14.27 -1.08
CA ILE A 272 -9.73 -15.57 -1.51
C ILE A 272 -10.10 -16.41 -0.29
N GLN A 273 -11.32 -16.93 -0.29
CA GLN A 273 -11.77 -17.86 0.76
C GLN A 273 -11.15 -19.24 0.59
N GLY A 274 -11.02 -19.96 1.71
CA GLY A 274 -10.48 -21.31 1.74
C GLY A 274 -9.01 -21.35 2.19
N ASP A 275 -8.30 -22.36 1.68
CA ASP A 275 -6.98 -22.79 2.13
C ASP A 275 -5.83 -21.99 1.48
N TRP A 276 -6.01 -20.67 1.41
CA TRP A 276 -5.03 -19.72 0.85
C TRP A 276 -4.65 -18.69 1.90
N ASN A 277 -3.42 -18.21 1.88
CA ASN A 277 -2.96 -17.19 2.82
C ASN A 277 -3.84 -15.91 2.75
N GLY A 278 -3.94 -15.22 3.88
CA GLY A 278 -4.51 -13.87 3.92
C GLY A 278 -3.44 -12.82 3.64
N ALA A 279 -3.85 -11.55 3.62
CA ALA A 279 -2.94 -10.42 3.46
C ALA A 279 -2.75 -9.66 4.79
N GLY A 280 -1.51 -9.59 5.25
CA GLY A 280 -1.07 -8.87 6.45
C GLY A 280 -0.64 -7.42 6.22
N ALA A 281 -0.44 -6.73 7.35
CA ALA A 281 0.20 -5.43 7.44
C ALA A 281 1.13 -5.39 8.67
N HIS A 282 2.09 -6.32 8.75
CA HIS A 282 2.88 -6.49 9.96
C HIS A 282 3.64 -5.20 10.29
N THR A 283 3.64 -4.82 11.56
CA THR A 283 4.22 -3.55 12.03
C THR A 283 5.35 -3.83 13.00
N ASN A 284 6.56 -3.70 12.51
CA ASN A 284 7.77 -3.63 13.31
C ASN A 284 7.80 -2.29 14.05
N TYR A 285 8.13 -2.31 15.34
CA TYR A 285 8.13 -1.12 16.19
C TYR A 285 9.34 -1.10 17.13
N SER A 286 9.95 0.06 17.30
CA SER A 286 10.92 0.29 18.37
C SER A 286 10.91 1.74 18.85
N THR A 287 11.27 1.93 20.12
CA THR A 287 11.64 3.24 20.64
C THR A 287 13.15 3.35 20.82
N LYS A 288 13.66 4.56 21.03
CA LYS A 288 15.05 4.83 21.38
C LYS A 288 15.48 3.99 22.58
N SER A 289 14.65 3.92 23.62
CA SER A 289 14.92 3.09 24.80
C SER A 289 14.97 1.59 24.47
N MET A 290 14.16 1.10 23.52
CA MET A 290 14.22 -0.31 23.08
C MET A 290 15.49 -0.64 22.28
N ARG A 291 16.04 0.34 21.54
CA ARG A 291 17.23 0.14 20.70
C ARG A 291 18.56 0.23 21.47
N ASN A 292 18.53 0.75 22.70
CA ASN A 292 19.71 0.92 23.54
C ASN A 292 19.94 -0.28 24.49
N GLU A 293 21.06 -0.24 25.22
CA GLU A 293 21.42 -1.26 26.21
C GLU A 293 20.29 -1.46 27.25
N GLY A 294 19.95 -2.72 27.54
CA GLY A 294 18.81 -3.07 28.39
C GLY A 294 17.43 -2.97 27.73
N GLY A 295 17.35 -2.59 26.44
CA GLY A 295 16.11 -2.36 25.72
C GLY A 295 15.16 -3.56 25.62
N TYR A 296 15.67 -4.80 25.74
CA TYR A 296 14.82 -6.00 25.75
C TYR A 296 13.79 -6.03 26.89
N GLU A 297 14.14 -5.48 28.06
CA GLU A 297 13.18 -5.37 29.17
C GLU A 297 12.11 -4.29 28.89
N VAL A 298 12.45 -3.26 28.11
CA VAL A 298 11.48 -2.26 27.61
C VAL A 298 10.52 -2.90 26.60
N ILE A 299 11.03 -3.78 25.73
CA ILE A 299 10.22 -4.55 24.77
C ILE A 299 9.19 -5.42 25.50
N LYS A 300 9.61 -6.21 26.50
CA LYS A 300 8.67 -7.03 27.29
C LYS A 300 7.56 -6.20 27.93
N LYS A 301 7.91 -5.08 28.56
CA LYS A 301 6.92 -4.17 29.16
C LYS A 301 5.96 -3.58 28.12
N ALA A 302 6.42 -3.32 26.90
CA ALA A 302 5.55 -2.87 25.82
C ALA A 302 4.59 -3.98 25.39
N ILE A 303 5.08 -5.21 25.21
CA ILE A 303 4.25 -6.38 24.85
C ILE A 303 3.18 -6.65 25.91
N GLU A 304 3.52 -6.56 27.20
CA GLU A 304 2.54 -6.70 28.30
C GLU A 304 1.41 -5.66 28.17
N LYS A 305 1.75 -4.40 27.87
CA LYS A 305 0.76 -3.35 27.64
C LYS A 305 -0.09 -3.59 26.39
N LEU A 306 0.47 -4.16 25.32
CA LEU A 306 -0.28 -4.56 24.13
C LEU A 306 -1.33 -5.63 24.47
N GLY A 307 -0.94 -6.65 25.24
CA GLY A 307 -1.84 -7.72 25.66
C GLY A 307 -3.05 -7.23 26.46
N LEU A 308 -2.85 -6.21 27.30
CA LEU A 308 -3.94 -5.58 28.08
C LEU A 308 -4.94 -4.80 27.21
N ARG A 309 -4.59 -4.46 25.97
CA ARG A 309 -5.42 -3.66 25.04
C ARG A 309 -5.72 -4.39 23.73
N HIS A 310 -5.56 -5.72 23.72
CA HIS A 310 -5.71 -6.55 22.52
C HIS A 310 -7.05 -6.30 21.82
N LYS A 311 -8.15 -6.27 22.58
CA LYS A 311 -9.50 -6.09 22.03
C LYS A 311 -9.67 -4.73 21.35
N GLU A 312 -9.17 -3.67 21.96
CA GLU A 312 -9.21 -2.31 21.41
C GLU A 312 -8.32 -2.19 20.17
N HIS A 313 -7.19 -2.88 20.15
CA HIS A 313 -6.26 -2.90 19.02
C HIS A 313 -6.86 -3.64 17.83
N ILE A 314 -7.43 -4.84 18.04
CA ILE A 314 -8.12 -5.60 16.99
C ILE A 314 -9.22 -4.79 16.33
N ALA A 315 -9.99 -4.03 17.11
CA ALA A 315 -11.04 -3.14 16.57
C ALA A 315 -10.50 -2.03 15.65
N ALA A 316 -9.22 -1.70 15.74
CA ALA A 316 -8.56 -0.67 14.93
C ALA A 316 -7.62 -1.25 13.85
N TYR A 317 -7.36 -2.57 13.83
CA TYR A 317 -6.39 -3.21 12.92
C TYR A 317 -6.95 -3.57 11.54
N GLY A 318 -8.15 -3.09 11.23
CA GLY A 318 -8.80 -3.25 9.93
C GLY A 318 -10.01 -4.17 9.98
N GLU A 319 -11.05 -3.79 9.23
CA GLU A 319 -12.27 -4.57 9.07
C GLU A 319 -11.98 -5.84 8.24
N GLY A 320 -12.67 -6.94 8.55
CA GLY A 320 -12.51 -8.21 7.83
C GLY A 320 -11.42 -9.14 8.36
N ASN A 321 -10.65 -8.70 9.37
CA ASN A 321 -9.58 -9.51 9.98
C ASN A 321 -10.08 -10.82 10.60
N GLU A 322 -11.35 -10.94 10.96
CA GLU A 322 -11.95 -12.18 11.45
C GLU A 322 -11.87 -13.33 10.43
N ARG A 323 -11.73 -13.01 9.13
CA ARG A 323 -11.53 -14.00 8.06
C ARG A 323 -10.08 -14.45 7.91
N ARG A 324 -9.14 -13.66 8.45
CA ARG A 324 -7.69 -13.87 8.34
C ARG A 324 -7.12 -14.49 9.61
N LEU A 325 -7.35 -13.85 10.75
CA LEU A 325 -6.80 -14.20 12.07
C LEU A 325 -7.54 -15.39 12.70
N THR A 326 -7.22 -16.59 12.22
CA THR A 326 -7.97 -17.82 12.54
C THR A 326 -7.15 -18.87 13.31
N GLY A 327 -5.88 -18.58 13.59
CA GLY A 327 -4.95 -19.56 14.15
C GLY A 327 -4.31 -20.48 13.09
N ARG A 328 -4.59 -20.27 11.80
CA ARG A 328 -4.06 -21.03 10.65
C ARG A 328 -3.32 -20.08 9.69
N HIS A 329 -2.57 -20.64 8.74
CA HIS A 329 -1.85 -19.89 7.70
C HIS A 329 -1.00 -18.76 8.29
N GLU A 330 -0.09 -19.14 9.20
CA GLU A 330 0.83 -18.22 9.86
C GLU A 330 0.15 -17.07 10.65
N THR A 331 -1.10 -17.23 11.10
CA THR A 331 -1.79 -16.24 11.95
C THR A 331 -2.13 -16.77 13.34
N ALA A 332 -2.19 -15.87 14.33
CA ALA A 332 -2.84 -16.13 15.61
C ALA A 332 -4.37 -16.02 15.51
N ASP A 333 -5.09 -16.68 16.42
CA ASP A 333 -6.54 -16.51 16.56
C ASP A 333 -6.88 -15.08 17.02
N ILE A 334 -7.89 -14.46 16.41
CA ILE A 334 -8.27 -13.07 16.66
C ILE A 334 -8.60 -12.76 18.13
N ASN A 335 -9.04 -13.76 18.90
CA ASN A 335 -9.44 -13.57 20.30
C ASN A 335 -8.28 -13.80 21.29
N THR A 336 -7.14 -14.31 20.82
CA THR A 336 -6.03 -14.76 21.68
C THR A 336 -4.79 -13.92 21.44
N PHE A 337 -4.34 -13.19 22.46
CA PHE A 337 -3.05 -12.50 22.41
C PHE A 337 -1.91 -13.47 22.74
N LEU A 338 -0.94 -13.59 21.83
CA LEU A 338 0.24 -14.42 21.99
C LEU A 338 1.49 -13.66 21.54
N TRP A 339 2.62 -13.96 22.16
CA TRP A 339 3.93 -13.50 21.68
C TRP A 339 4.96 -14.59 21.95
N VAL A 340 5.97 -14.67 21.09
CA VAL A 340 7.02 -15.69 21.15
C VAL A 340 8.37 -15.06 20.89
N LYS A 341 9.42 -15.68 21.41
CA LYS A 341 10.79 -15.44 20.92
C LYS A 341 11.05 -16.43 19.79
N ALA A 342 11.64 -15.97 18.69
CA ALA A 342 11.92 -16.76 17.49
C ALA A 342 12.93 -17.93 17.68
N SER A 343 13.21 -18.36 18.92
CA SER A 343 14.00 -19.55 19.25
C SER A 343 13.14 -20.67 19.88
N SER A 344 11.81 -20.52 19.89
CA SER A 344 10.83 -21.52 20.34
C SER A 344 10.35 -22.33 19.13
N PRO A 345 9.97 -23.62 19.21
CA PRO A 345 9.42 -24.37 18.07
C PRO A 345 8.21 -23.69 17.37
N LEU A 346 7.61 -22.70 18.02
CA LEU A 346 6.66 -21.72 17.50
C LEU A 346 7.36 -20.51 16.82
N SER A 347 8.43 -20.69 16.04
CA SER A 347 9.24 -19.55 15.54
C SER A 347 9.51 -19.54 14.05
N SER A 348 9.02 -20.53 13.33
CA SER A 348 8.82 -20.39 11.89
C SER A 348 7.59 -19.50 11.67
N PHE A 349 7.75 -18.20 11.92
CA PHE A 349 6.74 -17.17 11.64
C PHE A 349 7.44 -15.99 11.01
#